data_AF-A0A7M3ZLM5-F1
#
_entry.id   AF-A0A7M3ZLM5-F1
#
_cell.length_a   1.000
_cell.length_b   1.000
_cell.length_c   1.000
_cell.angle_alpha   90.00
_cell.angle_beta   90.00
_cell.angle_gamma   90.00
#
_symmetry.space_group_name_H-M   'P 1'
#
loop_
_entity.id
_entity.type
_entity.pdbx_description
1 polymer ?
#
loop_
_entity_poly.entity_id
_entity_poly.type
_entity_poly.pdbx_seq_one_letter_code
_entity_poly.pdbx_strand_id
1 'polypeptide(L)'
;ENHVEADHLKALLDDVGLSDMMYLHELNSEWPTLIELINMDKRLVVFWEQSGDASHPYFHDFLTFGWTTNYADESTSSMDCNPLRGDAAQP
;
A
#
# COMPACT_ATOMS: atom_id res chain seq x y z
N GLU A 1 -16.47 -7.44 -0.79
CA GLU A 1 -15.22 -7.32 -1.58
C GLU A 1 -14.97 -8.60 -2.35
N ASN A 2 -14.29 -8.49 -3.48
CA ASN A 2 -13.79 -9.65 -4.22
C ASN A 2 -12.45 -10.05 -3.62
N HIS A 3 -12.34 -11.31 -3.19
CA HIS A 3 -11.10 -11.89 -2.70
C HIS A 3 -10.21 -12.29 -3.89
N VAL A 4 -8.93 -11.94 -3.83
CA VAL A 4 -7.92 -12.37 -4.82
C VAL A 4 -6.82 -13.10 -4.08
N GLU A 5 -6.58 -14.35 -4.47
CA GLU A 5 -5.50 -15.17 -3.95
C GLU A 5 -4.14 -14.56 -4.32
N ALA A 6 -3.23 -14.48 -3.34
CA ALA A 6 -1.94 -13.83 -3.49
C ALA A 6 -1.08 -14.49 -4.58
N ASP A 7 -1.04 -15.83 -4.61
CA ASP A 7 -0.30 -16.60 -5.62
C ASP A 7 -0.76 -16.28 -7.05
N HIS A 8 -2.07 -16.12 -7.26
CA HIS A 8 -2.61 -15.79 -8.58
C HIS A 8 -2.22 -14.38 -9.02
N LEU A 9 -2.28 -13.41 -8.11
CA LEU A 9 -1.85 -12.04 -8.41
C LEU A 9 -0.34 -11.99 -8.69
N LYS A 10 0.47 -12.71 -7.89
CA LYS A 10 1.91 -12.80 -8.11
C LYS A 10 2.25 -13.43 -9.45
N ALA A 11 1.60 -14.55 -9.80
CA ALA A 11 1.80 -15.22 -11.09
C ALA A 11 1.49 -14.29 -12.27
N LEU A 12 0.44 -13.47 -12.18
CA LEU A 12 0.12 -12.46 -13.19
C LEU A 12 1.21 -11.39 -13.29
N LEU A 13 1.66 -10.84 -12.16
CA LEU A 13 2.71 -9.82 -12.13
C LEU A 13 4.05 -10.35 -12.63
N ASP A 14 4.35 -11.64 -12.43
CA ASP A 14 5.50 -12.32 -13.02
C ASP A 14 5.37 -12.42 -14.55
N ASP A 15 4.20 -12.85 -15.06
CA ASP A 15 3.94 -13.02 -16.49
C ASP A 15 4.11 -11.71 -17.27
N VAL A 16 3.68 -10.58 -16.68
CA VAL A 16 3.84 -9.25 -17.29
C VAL A 16 5.17 -8.56 -16.95
N GLY A 17 6.06 -9.22 -16.21
CA GLY A 17 7.40 -8.70 -15.90
C GLY A 17 7.44 -7.54 -14.91
N LEU A 18 6.44 -7.42 -14.03
CA LEU A 18 6.33 -6.33 -13.04
C LEU A 18 6.88 -6.68 -11.66
N SER A 19 7.09 -7.96 -11.35
CA SER A 19 7.47 -8.37 -10.00
C SER A 19 8.79 -7.79 -9.51
N ASP A 20 9.79 -7.68 -10.39
CA ASP A 20 11.08 -7.09 -10.03
C ASP A 20 10.98 -5.60 -9.74
N MET A 21 9.93 -4.93 -10.26
CA MET A 21 9.67 -3.51 -10.01
C MET A 21 8.93 -3.26 -8.69
N MET A 22 8.45 -4.30 -8.00
CA MET A 22 7.74 -4.14 -6.73
C MET A 22 8.69 -3.72 -5.61
N TYR A 23 8.31 -2.66 -4.91
CA TYR A 23 8.91 -2.23 -3.66
C TYR A 23 8.24 -2.94 -2.49
N LEU A 24 9.02 -3.32 -1.49
CA LEU A 24 8.56 -3.80 -0.18
C LEU A 24 8.88 -2.70 0.84
N HIS A 25 7.86 -2.17 1.48
CA HIS A 25 8.01 -1.18 2.53
C HIS A 25 8.08 -1.86 3.91
N GLU A 26 8.94 -1.35 4.78
CA GLU A 26 9.08 -1.80 6.16
C GLU A 26 8.21 -0.92 7.07
N LEU A 27 7.39 -1.53 7.91
CA LEU A 27 6.48 -0.81 8.80
C LEU A 27 7.27 0.09 9.77
N ASN A 28 6.78 1.30 10.01
CA ASN A 28 7.42 2.35 10.83
C ASN A 28 8.75 2.88 10.27
N SER A 29 9.09 2.59 9.02
CA SER A 29 10.19 3.25 8.31
C SER A 29 9.66 4.41 7.47
N GLU A 30 10.46 5.44 7.24
CA GLU A 30 10.09 6.53 6.33
C GLU A 30 9.89 6.00 4.91
N TRP A 31 8.86 6.48 4.22
CA TRP A 31 8.66 6.16 2.82
C TRP A 31 9.82 6.70 1.97
N PRO A 32 10.38 5.89 1.05
CA PRO A 32 11.38 6.39 0.13
C PRO A 32 10.76 7.46 -0.77
N THR A 33 11.56 8.46 -1.11
CA THR A 33 11.21 9.45 -2.11
C THR A 33 11.06 8.81 -3.49
N LEU A 34 10.37 9.51 -4.39
CA LEU A 34 10.23 9.06 -5.78
C LEU A 34 11.60 8.86 -6.46
N ILE A 35 12.60 9.69 -6.18
CA ILE A 35 13.93 9.56 -6.78
C ILE A 35 14.68 8.34 -6.24
N GLU A 36 14.51 7.99 -4.97
CA GLU A 36 15.09 6.77 -4.39
C GLU A 36 14.47 5.52 -4.98
N LEU A 37 13.14 5.48 -5.10
CA LEU A 37 12.43 4.42 -5.82
C LEU A 37 12.96 4.29 -7.25
N ILE A 38 13.13 5.43 -7.95
CA ILE A 38 13.74 5.48 -9.28
C ILE A 38 15.13 4.82 -9.29
N ASN A 39 16.02 5.24 -8.41
CA ASN A 39 17.39 4.74 -8.35
C ASN A 39 17.48 3.24 -7.97
N MET A 40 16.51 2.72 -7.20
CA MET A 40 16.42 1.30 -6.84
C MET A 40 15.79 0.40 -7.91
N ASP A 41 15.39 0.97 -9.04
CA ASP A 41 14.57 0.30 -10.07
C ASP A 41 13.23 -0.28 -9.55
N LYS A 42 12.71 0.27 -8.45
CA LYS A 42 11.38 -0.06 -7.93
C LYS A 42 10.37 0.96 -8.42
N ARG A 43 9.38 0.53 -9.18
CA ARG A 43 8.38 1.40 -9.85
C ARG A 43 6.94 1.10 -9.45
N LEU A 44 6.75 0.04 -8.67
CA LEU A 44 5.44 -0.44 -8.29
C LEU A 44 5.38 -0.60 -6.77
N VAL A 45 4.37 0.00 -6.15
CA VAL A 45 3.99 -0.28 -4.76
C VAL A 45 2.58 -0.86 -4.82
N VAL A 46 2.40 -2.07 -4.31
CA VAL A 46 1.11 -2.77 -4.40
C VAL A 46 0.44 -2.75 -3.03
N PHE A 47 -0.76 -2.19 -2.99
CA PHE A 47 -1.65 -2.26 -1.83
C PHE A 47 -2.87 -3.10 -2.17
N TRP A 48 -3.41 -3.77 -1.15
CA TRP A 48 -4.68 -4.47 -1.24
C TRP A 48 -5.51 -4.28 0.03
N GLU A 49 -6.82 -4.45 -0.04
CA GLU A 49 -7.69 -4.45 1.15
C GLU A 49 -7.87 -5.88 1.66
N GLN A 50 -6.75 -6.53 2.03
CA GLN A 50 -6.70 -7.86 2.62
C GLN A 50 -5.62 -7.89 3.70
N SER A 51 -5.73 -8.80 4.66
CA SER A 51 -4.68 -8.99 5.67
C SER A 51 -3.35 -9.32 5.03
N GLY A 52 -2.26 -8.83 5.63
CA GLY A 52 -0.90 -9.12 5.16
C GLY A 52 -0.62 -10.63 5.09
N ASP A 53 0.14 -11.03 4.06
CA ASP A 53 0.57 -12.40 3.83
C ASP A 53 2.10 -12.46 3.85
N ALA A 54 2.66 -13.17 4.83
CA ALA A 54 4.12 -13.29 4.99
C ALA A 54 4.81 -13.99 3.81
N SER A 55 4.07 -14.77 3.01
CA SER A 55 4.59 -15.39 1.78
C SER A 55 4.60 -14.41 0.59
N HIS A 56 3.85 -13.30 0.69
CA HIS A 56 3.72 -12.27 -0.34
C HIS A 56 3.92 -10.86 0.26
N PRO A 57 5.09 -10.57 0.87
CA PRO A 57 5.27 -9.34 1.66
C PRO A 57 5.15 -8.05 0.84
N TYR A 58 5.35 -8.12 -0.49
CA TYR A 58 5.19 -7.00 -1.43
C TYR A 58 3.73 -6.57 -1.67
N PHE A 59 2.74 -7.35 -1.19
CA PHE A 59 1.34 -6.93 -1.14
C PHE A 59 1.03 -6.33 0.23
N HIS A 60 1.02 -5.01 0.29
CA HIS A 60 0.83 -4.27 1.52
C HIS A 60 -0.65 -4.25 1.90
N ASP A 61 -0.98 -4.66 3.11
CA ASP A 61 -2.30 -4.41 3.70
C ASP A 61 -2.54 -2.90 3.79
N PHE A 62 -3.53 -2.43 3.05
CA PHE A 62 -3.87 -1.02 2.97
C PHE A 62 -4.18 -0.41 4.35
N LEU A 63 -4.80 -1.15 5.27
CA LEU A 63 -5.13 -0.62 6.60
C LEU A 63 -3.94 -0.58 7.55
N THR A 64 -2.90 -1.36 7.24
CA THR A 64 -1.65 -1.36 8.00
C THR A 64 -0.72 -0.24 7.52
N PHE A 65 -0.66 -0.01 6.21
CA PHE A 65 0.31 0.91 5.58
C PHE A 65 -0.29 2.22 5.07
N GLY A 66 -1.61 2.39 5.15
CA GLY A 66 -2.32 3.55 4.64
C GLY A 66 -3.39 4.01 5.61
N TRP A 67 -3.90 5.20 5.36
CA TRP A 67 -5.02 5.77 6.08
C TRP A 67 -5.97 6.48 5.12
N THR A 68 -7.23 6.57 5.51
CA THR A 68 -8.26 7.30 4.77
C THR A 68 -8.81 8.42 5.61
N THR A 69 -9.16 9.55 5.00
CA THR A 69 -10.04 10.55 5.61
C THR A 69 -11.51 10.24 5.31
N ASN A 70 -12.43 10.94 5.97
CA ASN A 70 -13.85 10.77 5.72
C ASN A 70 -14.25 11.35 4.36
N TYR A 71 -14.63 10.50 3.41
CA TYR A 71 -15.10 10.94 2.10
C TYR A 71 -16.42 11.74 2.19
N ALA A 72 -17.26 11.48 3.18
CA ALA A 72 -18.61 12.04 3.31
C ALA A 72 -18.67 13.35 4.11
N ASP A 73 -17.55 14.06 4.25
CA ASP A 73 -17.54 15.38 4.89
C ASP A 73 -18.40 16.38 4.11
N GLU A 74 -19.38 16.98 4.79
CA GLU A 74 -20.37 17.87 4.19
C GLU A 74 -19.86 19.31 4.02
N SER A 75 -18.74 19.66 4.66
CA SER A 75 -18.11 20.98 4.54
C SER A 75 -16.62 20.96 4.81
N THR A 76 -15.91 22.00 4.39
CA THR A 76 -14.48 22.16 4.70
C THR A 76 -14.19 22.31 6.19
N SER A 77 -15.18 22.70 6.99
CA SER A 77 -15.02 22.85 8.43
C SER A 77 -15.16 21.53 9.20
N SER A 78 -15.73 20.47 8.59
CA SER A 78 -15.79 19.14 9.20
C SER A 78 -14.57 18.28 8.87
N MET A 79 -13.79 18.66 7.85
CA MET A 79 -12.53 18.00 7.52
C MET A 79 -11.51 18.21 8.63
N ASP A 80 -10.93 17.12 9.13
CA ASP A 80 -9.84 17.14 10.10
C ASP A 80 -8.70 16.21 9.66
N CYS A 81 -7.62 16.17 10.45
CA CYS A 81 -6.47 15.31 10.19
C CYS A 81 -6.58 13.94 10.86
N ASN A 82 -7.75 13.59 11.45
CA ASN A 82 -7.91 12.30 12.09
C ASN A 82 -8.20 11.25 11.01
N PRO A 83 -7.51 10.09 11.04
CA PRO A 83 -7.82 9.03 10.10
C PRO A 83 -9.20 8.41 10.42
N LEU A 84 -10.00 8.18 9.38
CA LEU A 84 -11.21 7.36 9.45
C LEU A 84 -10.87 5.86 9.55
N ARG A 85 -9.83 5.43 8.84
CA ARG A 85 -9.25 4.08 8.87
C ARG A 85 -7.73 4.19 8.80
N GLY A 86 -7.00 3.23 9.36
CA GLY A 86 -5.53 3.20 9.38
C GLY A 86 -4.93 3.68 10.69
N ASP A 87 -3.60 3.83 10.70
CA ASP A 87 -2.81 4.26 11.85
C ASP A 87 -2.12 5.61 11.59
N ALA A 88 -2.49 6.64 12.35
CA ALA A 88 -1.90 7.99 12.27
C ALA A 88 -0.45 8.06 12.78
N ALA A 89 0.05 7.02 13.45
CA ALA A 89 1.42 6.96 13.93
C ALA A 89 2.42 6.45 12.87
N GLN A 90 1.95 5.93 11.72
CA GLN A 90 2.84 5.56 10.63
C GLN A 90 3.43 6.82 9.96
N PRO A 91 4.76 6.85 9.72
CA PRO A 91 5.46 7.99 9.14
C PRO A 91 5.15 8.21 7.65
#